data_AF-A0A9P8ZY05-F1
#
_entry.id   AF-A0A9P8ZY05-F1
#
_cell.length_a   1.000
_cell.length_b   1.000
_cell.length_c   1.000
_cell.angle_alpha   90.00
_cell.angle_beta   90.00
_cell.angle_gamma   90.00
#
_symmetry.space_group_name_H-M   'P 1'
#
loop_
_entity.id
_entity.type
_entity.pdbx_description
1 polymer ?
#
loop_
_entity_poly.entity_id
_entity_poly.type
_entity_poly.pdbx_seq_one_letter_code
_entity_poly.pdbx_strand_id
1 'polypeptide(L)'
;MAGASSTEDDPPRNAAISSAWSSLVRRSIEAWESLNPDMGVLQTSFLQSWDSLDDLLTQAPGSLMFWFFQKREAFLSQKAMTKWSNDRLDDYILLPATPGFVLRTDCFFVSHFWRSKEHPDPDGKYLRLIQNDLQQQTWSYVWVDWTCIPQSPRNDKEKAYFRRVLQTMSGIIRNSGFIYYYPPFEARLWILYEVAEYTLTSESELYVTEDLKEFTDHVKEMVQVGVRPTLERHQYKCTYEPDKDFLISWLEVLVLLQRLHVDIQGVRQLLDSLTWHPFAKQLIMTTEGILECSRFEGNLILNRQRHTFTPFPRLEIWPEHSRNIPTELRDSVPISGTWGFAPSETQPRPSS
;
A
#
# COMPACT_ATOMS: atom_id res chain seq x y z
N MET A 1 24.75 33.30 -50.14
CA MET A 1 24.88 31.88 -49.77
C MET A 1 23.93 31.64 -48.63
N ALA A 2 22.94 30.78 -48.86
CA ALA A 2 21.81 30.54 -47.96
C ALA A 2 22.27 29.84 -46.67
N GLY A 3 21.86 30.37 -45.53
CA GLY A 3 22.02 29.73 -44.23
C GLY A 3 20.98 28.63 -44.06
N ALA A 4 21.45 27.45 -43.67
CA ALA A 4 20.61 26.36 -43.19
C ALA A 4 20.17 26.68 -41.76
N SER A 5 18.86 26.66 -41.52
CA SER A 5 18.26 26.58 -40.18
C SER A 5 17.51 25.26 -40.12
N SER A 6 18.16 24.24 -39.55
CA SER A 6 17.54 22.97 -39.20
C SER A 6 16.63 23.22 -37.99
N THR A 7 15.33 23.22 -38.22
CA THR A 7 14.33 23.04 -37.17
C THR A 7 14.37 21.57 -36.74
N GLU A 8 14.91 21.30 -35.55
CA GLU A 8 14.66 20.04 -34.86
C GLU A 8 13.16 19.99 -34.53
N ASP A 9 12.45 19.06 -35.18
CA ASP A 9 11.06 18.73 -34.91
C ASP A 9 10.99 17.99 -33.56
N ASP A 10 10.81 18.75 -32.47
CA ASP A 10 10.37 18.16 -31.20
C ASP A 10 8.95 17.60 -31.40
N PRO A 11 8.72 16.30 -31.13
CA PRO A 11 7.39 15.72 -31.27
C PRO A 11 6.39 16.42 -30.34
N PRO A 12 5.14 16.63 -30.76
CA PRO A 12 4.14 17.27 -29.94
C PRO A 12 3.99 16.50 -28.62
N ARG A 13 3.97 17.23 -27.49
CA ARG A 13 3.94 16.70 -26.11
C ARG A 13 2.96 15.53 -25.89
N ASN A 14 1.84 15.52 -26.60
CA ASN A 14 0.83 14.46 -26.52
C ASN A 14 1.31 13.11 -27.12
N ALA A 15 2.10 13.13 -28.19
CA ALA A 15 2.68 11.92 -28.77
C ALA A 15 3.76 11.33 -27.85
N ALA A 16 4.58 12.18 -27.22
CA ALA A 16 5.59 11.76 -26.26
C ALA A 16 4.96 11.08 -25.01
N ILE A 17 3.88 11.65 -24.46
CA ILE A 17 3.17 11.08 -23.31
C ILE A 17 2.53 9.72 -23.66
N SER A 18 1.92 9.59 -24.85
CA SER A 18 1.37 8.32 -25.34
C SER A 18 2.46 7.25 -25.51
N SER A 19 3.65 7.64 -25.96
CA SER A 19 4.80 6.73 -26.06
C SER A 19 5.34 6.28 -24.68
N ALA A 20 5.40 7.19 -23.71
CA ALA A 20 5.85 6.90 -22.34
C ALA A 20 4.87 5.96 -21.61
N TRP A 21 3.56 6.17 -21.78
CA TRP A 21 2.52 5.27 -21.27
C TRP A 21 2.65 3.85 -21.86
N SER A 22 2.73 3.75 -23.19
CA SER A 22 2.88 2.45 -23.86
C SER A 22 4.13 1.70 -23.39
N SER A 23 5.23 2.42 -23.19
CA SER A 23 6.47 1.86 -22.66
C SER A 23 6.32 1.39 -21.20
N LEU A 24 5.63 2.14 -20.34
CA LEU A 24 5.31 1.72 -18.98
C LEU A 24 4.48 0.44 -18.97
N VAL A 25 3.42 0.36 -19.78
CA VAL A 25 2.55 -0.83 -19.88
C VAL A 25 3.35 -2.06 -20.29
N ARG A 26 4.13 -1.95 -21.37
CA ARG A 26 4.97 -3.05 -21.86
C ARG A 26 5.96 -3.54 -20.79
N ARG A 27 6.71 -2.63 -20.17
CA ARG A 27 7.67 -2.99 -19.11
C ARG A 27 7.00 -3.60 -17.89
N SER A 28 5.79 -3.16 -17.57
CA SER A 28 5.01 -3.73 -16.46
C SER A 28 4.68 -5.18 -16.75
N ILE A 29 4.14 -5.47 -17.94
CA ILE A 29 3.82 -6.85 -18.36
C ILE A 29 5.07 -7.73 -18.40
N GLU A 30 6.18 -7.25 -18.94
CA GLU A 30 7.47 -7.97 -18.93
C GLU A 30 7.95 -8.28 -17.50
N ALA A 31 7.77 -7.34 -16.57
CA ALA A 31 8.10 -7.56 -15.16
C ALA A 31 7.23 -8.67 -14.53
N TRP A 32 5.95 -8.73 -14.90
CA TRP A 32 5.00 -9.71 -14.35
C TRP A 32 5.39 -11.15 -14.70
N GLU A 33 5.84 -11.39 -15.93
CA GLU A 33 6.30 -12.70 -16.38
C GLU A 33 7.48 -13.22 -15.54
N SER A 34 8.32 -12.31 -15.03
CA SER A 34 9.44 -12.66 -14.15
C SER A 34 9.03 -12.90 -12.69
N LEU A 35 8.03 -12.17 -12.20
CA LEU A 35 7.57 -12.24 -10.80
C LEU A 35 6.61 -13.41 -10.56
N ASN A 36 5.69 -13.64 -11.50
CA ASN A 36 4.64 -14.64 -11.37
C ASN A 36 4.21 -15.15 -12.76
N PRO A 37 4.88 -16.19 -13.29
CA PRO A 37 4.64 -16.72 -14.64
C PRO A 37 3.21 -17.24 -14.88
N ASP A 38 2.53 -17.65 -13.81
CA ASP A 38 1.21 -18.30 -13.86
C ASP A 38 0.04 -17.29 -13.84
N MET A 39 0.34 -15.99 -13.79
CA MET A 39 -0.61 -14.88 -13.70
C MET A 39 -0.40 -13.89 -14.85
N GLY A 40 -1.38 -13.32 -15.55
CA GLY A 40 -2.80 -13.56 -15.68
C GLY A 40 -3.26 -12.78 -16.92
N VAL A 41 -3.92 -13.47 -17.87
CA VAL A 41 -4.39 -12.89 -19.13
C VAL A 41 -5.33 -11.71 -18.87
N LEU A 42 -6.09 -11.75 -17.77
CA LEU A 42 -7.05 -10.73 -17.39
C LEU A 42 -6.39 -9.40 -17.01
N GLN A 43 -5.39 -9.41 -16.13
CA GLN A 43 -4.67 -8.21 -15.69
C GLN A 43 -3.96 -7.53 -16.86
N THR A 44 -3.36 -8.34 -17.74
CA THR A 44 -2.74 -7.88 -18.99
C THR A 44 -3.77 -7.22 -19.90
N SER A 45 -4.91 -7.87 -20.11
CA SER A 45 -5.99 -7.33 -20.94
C SER A 45 -6.53 -6.02 -20.38
N PHE A 46 -6.70 -5.91 -19.05
CA PHE A 46 -7.13 -4.66 -18.41
C PHE A 46 -6.13 -3.53 -18.63
N LEU A 47 -4.84 -3.76 -18.34
CA LEU A 47 -3.83 -2.71 -18.46
C LEU A 47 -3.65 -2.27 -19.93
N GLN A 48 -3.70 -3.20 -20.87
CA GLN A 48 -3.62 -2.92 -22.31
C GLN A 48 -4.87 -2.23 -22.87
N SER A 49 -6.01 -2.34 -22.19
CA SER A 49 -7.25 -1.66 -22.61
C SER A 49 -7.25 -0.15 -22.35
N TRP A 50 -6.24 0.37 -21.64
CA TRP A 50 -6.13 1.79 -21.33
C TRP A 50 -5.16 2.48 -22.27
N ASP A 51 -5.60 3.59 -22.86
CA ASP A 51 -4.85 4.32 -23.88
C ASP A 51 -3.91 5.37 -23.26
N SER A 52 -4.09 5.70 -21.98
CA SER A 52 -3.35 6.75 -21.30
C SER A 52 -3.16 6.55 -19.80
N LEU A 53 -2.18 7.28 -19.25
CA LEU A 53 -2.02 7.43 -17.80
C LEU A 53 -3.28 7.98 -17.13
N ASP A 54 -4.01 8.87 -17.81
CA ASP A 54 -5.21 9.48 -17.26
C ASP A 54 -6.34 8.46 -17.05
N ASP A 55 -6.43 7.44 -17.91
CA ASP A 55 -7.39 6.34 -17.77
C ASP A 55 -7.08 5.53 -16.50
N LEU A 56 -5.80 5.19 -16.30
CA LEU A 56 -5.34 4.55 -15.07
C LEU A 56 -5.70 5.38 -13.83
N LEU A 57 -5.44 6.70 -13.85
CA LEU A 57 -5.63 7.57 -12.69
C LEU A 57 -7.12 7.79 -12.36
N THR A 58 -7.99 7.89 -13.36
CA THR A 58 -9.43 8.21 -13.20
C THR A 58 -10.37 7.01 -13.01
N GLN A 59 -9.86 5.80 -13.17
CA GLN A 59 -10.62 4.56 -13.06
C GLN A 59 -11.62 4.50 -11.90
N ALA A 60 -12.82 3.97 -12.20
CA ALA A 60 -13.93 3.87 -11.27
C ALA A 60 -13.64 2.93 -10.09
N PRO A 61 -14.20 3.20 -8.90
CA PRO A 61 -14.14 2.28 -7.78
C PRO A 61 -14.67 0.88 -8.17
N GLY A 62 -13.92 -0.17 -7.82
CA GLY A 62 -14.28 -1.56 -8.14
C GLY A 62 -13.68 -2.13 -9.42
N SER A 63 -12.97 -1.33 -10.21
CA SER A 63 -12.12 -1.84 -11.30
C SER A 63 -10.75 -2.27 -10.77
N LEU A 64 -10.05 -3.13 -11.53
CA LEU A 64 -8.72 -3.62 -11.16
C LEU A 64 -7.76 -2.45 -10.95
N MET A 65 -7.19 -2.36 -9.75
CA MET A 65 -6.24 -1.31 -9.39
C MET A 65 -4.81 -1.77 -9.69
N PHE A 66 -3.95 -0.81 -10.01
CA PHE A 66 -2.52 -1.02 -10.18
C PHE A 66 -1.76 -0.02 -9.31
N TRP A 67 -0.63 -0.45 -8.77
CA TRP A 67 0.28 0.38 -8.00
C TRP A 67 1.53 0.69 -8.81
N PHE A 68 1.96 1.94 -8.79
CA PHE A 68 3.32 2.26 -9.21
C PHE A 68 4.30 1.68 -8.21
N PHE A 69 5.29 0.96 -8.72
CA PHE A 69 6.48 0.57 -7.98
C PHE A 69 7.69 1.10 -8.74
N GLN A 70 8.64 1.65 -8.01
CA GLN A 70 9.88 2.14 -8.59
C GLN A 70 10.85 0.98 -8.84
N LYS A 71 11.52 1.00 -9.99
CA LYS A 71 12.54 0.01 -10.32
C LYS A 71 13.78 0.20 -9.45
N ARG A 72 14.46 -0.90 -9.13
CA ARG A 72 15.68 -0.91 -8.31
C ARG A 72 16.74 0.08 -8.78
N GLU A 73 17.07 0.08 -10.06
CA GLU A 73 18.10 0.94 -10.63
C GLU A 73 17.72 2.43 -10.56
N ALA A 74 16.43 2.75 -10.72
CA ALA A 74 15.93 4.11 -10.56
C ALA A 74 15.98 4.54 -9.08
N PHE A 75 15.68 3.64 -8.15
CA PHE A 75 15.78 3.94 -6.71
C PHE A 75 17.23 4.13 -6.25
N LEU A 76 18.13 3.22 -6.62
CA LEU A 76 19.53 3.24 -6.18
C LEU A 76 20.35 4.39 -6.81
N SER A 77 19.93 4.94 -7.95
CA SER A 77 20.62 6.05 -8.61
C SER A 77 20.20 7.45 -8.11
N GLN A 78 19.11 7.54 -7.35
CA GLN A 78 18.63 8.81 -6.80
C GLN A 78 19.58 9.38 -5.75
N LYS A 79 19.79 10.71 -5.80
CA LYS A 79 20.56 11.45 -4.79
C LYS A 79 19.68 11.96 -3.63
N ALA A 80 18.39 12.13 -3.89
CA ALA A 80 17.35 12.52 -2.93
C ALA A 80 16.03 11.88 -3.38
N MET A 81 15.09 11.68 -2.46
CA MET A 81 13.81 11.05 -2.79
C MET A 81 13.04 11.91 -3.78
N THR A 82 12.86 11.43 -5.01
CA THR A 82 12.22 12.25 -6.02
C THR A 82 10.70 12.15 -5.92
N LYS A 83 10.02 13.30 -5.75
CA LYS A 83 8.55 13.38 -5.78
C LYS A 83 7.99 12.70 -7.03
N TRP A 84 6.93 11.91 -6.89
CA TRP A 84 6.23 11.29 -8.04
C TRP A 84 5.93 12.33 -9.14
N SER A 85 6.11 11.94 -10.40
CA SER A 85 5.87 12.79 -11.57
C SER A 85 5.49 11.94 -12.78
N ASN A 86 4.51 12.43 -13.55
CA ASN A 86 4.10 11.85 -14.82
C ASN A 86 5.16 12.00 -15.94
N ASP A 87 6.17 12.85 -15.76
CA ASP A 87 7.27 13.03 -16.72
C ASP A 87 8.37 11.97 -16.54
N ARG A 88 8.27 11.10 -15.53
CA ARG A 88 9.28 10.07 -15.22
C ARG A 88 8.73 8.66 -15.16
N LEU A 89 7.81 8.30 -16.07
CA LEU A 89 7.22 6.94 -16.12
C LEU A 89 8.27 5.84 -16.36
N ASP A 90 9.46 6.19 -16.84
CA ASP A 90 10.60 5.28 -17.01
C ASP A 90 11.22 4.79 -15.71
N ASP A 91 10.92 5.43 -14.58
CA ASP A 91 11.39 5.00 -13.26
C ASP A 91 10.54 3.86 -12.69
N TYR A 92 9.37 3.59 -13.27
CA TYR A 92 8.34 2.75 -12.65
C TYR A 92 7.93 1.55 -13.50
N ILE A 93 7.30 0.61 -12.81
CA ILE A 93 6.37 -0.37 -13.35
C ILE A 93 5.03 -0.25 -12.62
N LEU A 94 4.00 -0.88 -13.18
CA LEU A 94 2.69 -1.05 -12.56
C LEU A 94 2.55 -2.49 -12.09
N LEU A 95 2.20 -2.71 -10.83
CA LEU A 95 1.86 -4.03 -10.30
C LEU A 95 0.36 -4.08 -9.99
N PRO A 96 -0.38 -5.12 -10.44
CA PRO A 96 -1.75 -5.37 -10.02
C PRO A 96 -1.89 -5.37 -8.51
N ALA A 97 -2.84 -4.59 -8.01
CA ALA A 97 -3.22 -4.53 -6.62
C ALA A 97 -4.16 -5.71 -6.31
N THR A 98 -3.59 -6.92 -6.31
CA THR A 98 -4.32 -8.17 -6.03
C THR A 98 -3.48 -9.08 -5.13
N PRO A 99 -4.11 -9.91 -4.27
CA PRO A 99 -3.39 -10.89 -3.46
C PRO A 99 -2.44 -11.76 -4.30
N GLY A 100 -1.22 -11.97 -3.79
CA GLY A 100 -0.22 -12.85 -4.41
C GLY A 100 0.55 -12.26 -5.59
N PHE A 101 0.30 -11.01 -6.01
CA PHE A 101 1.07 -10.39 -7.08
C PHE A 101 2.38 -9.77 -6.59
N VAL A 102 2.29 -9.06 -5.47
CA VAL A 102 3.45 -8.48 -4.79
C VAL A 102 3.97 -9.52 -3.81
N LEU A 103 5.23 -9.90 -3.97
CA LEU A 103 5.93 -10.84 -3.10
C LEU A 103 6.99 -10.10 -2.29
N ARG A 104 7.14 -10.49 -1.03
CA ARG A 104 8.07 -9.84 -0.09
C ARG A 104 9.54 -9.99 -0.48
N THR A 105 9.86 -11.00 -1.29
CA THR A 105 11.20 -11.26 -1.82
C THR A 105 11.61 -10.29 -2.92
N ASP A 106 10.63 -9.74 -3.65
CA ASP A 106 10.90 -8.97 -4.86
C ASP A 106 10.57 -7.48 -4.69
N CYS A 107 9.62 -7.18 -3.80
CA CYS A 107 9.07 -5.85 -3.61
C CYS A 107 9.25 -5.41 -2.17
N PHE A 108 9.79 -4.21 -1.97
CA PHE A 108 9.92 -3.59 -0.64
C PHE A 108 8.99 -2.39 -0.49
N PHE A 109 8.32 -2.28 0.66
CA PHE A 109 7.66 -1.08 1.15
C PHE A 109 8.62 -0.33 2.06
N VAL A 110 8.81 0.96 1.79
CA VAL A 110 9.66 1.85 2.59
C VAL A 110 8.78 2.69 3.50
N SER A 111 8.74 2.32 4.78
CA SER A 111 8.19 3.19 5.82
C SER A 111 9.25 4.22 6.21
N HIS A 112 8.92 5.51 6.16
CA HIS A 112 9.88 6.55 6.51
C HIS A 112 9.24 7.76 7.17
N PHE A 113 10.08 8.52 7.85
CA PHE A 113 9.65 9.72 8.55
C PHE A 113 9.66 10.95 7.65
N TRP A 114 8.51 11.62 7.52
CA TRP A 114 8.40 12.89 6.82
C TRP A 114 8.96 14.04 7.68
N ARG A 115 10.12 14.58 7.29
CA ARG A 115 10.79 15.67 8.01
C ARG A 115 10.16 17.04 7.78
N SER A 116 9.51 17.25 6.64
CA SER A 116 8.71 18.45 6.37
C SER A 116 7.49 18.10 5.50
N LYS A 117 6.55 19.04 5.33
CA LYS A 117 5.38 18.85 4.47
C LYS A 117 5.73 18.91 2.98
N GLU A 118 6.82 19.58 2.66
CA GLU A 118 7.28 19.88 1.32
C GLU A 118 8.20 18.79 0.77
N HIS A 119 8.94 18.11 1.63
CA HIS A 119 9.82 17.02 1.24
C HIS A 119 10.13 16.10 2.44
N PRO A 120 9.98 14.77 2.32
CA PRO A 120 10.20 13.86 3.45
C PRO A 120 11.68 13.80 3.85
N ASP A 121 12.60 13.83 2.89
CA ASP A 121 14.04 13.72 3.12
C ASP A 121 14.86 14.68 2.24
N PRO A 122 14.85 16.00 2.53
CA PRO A 122 15.39 17.03 1.62
C PRO A 122 16.90 16.95 1.40
N ASP A 123 17.66 16.38 2.34
CA ASP A 123 19.12 16.19 2.22
C ASP A 123 19.51 14.77 1.76
N GLY A 124 18.53 13.89 1.53
CA GLY A 124 18.73 12.50 1.09
C GLY A 124 19.40 11.61 2.15
N LYS A 125 19.44 12.01 3.43
CA LYS A 125 20.12 11.24 4.48
C LYS A 125 19.48 9.88 4.68
N TYR A 126 18.15 9.82 4.78
CA TYR A 126 17.43 8.56 4.99
C TYR A 126 17.43 7.71 3.73
N LEU A 127 17.29 8.34 2.56
CA LEU A 127 17.43 7.63 1.28
C LEU A 127 18.75 6.86 1.20
N ARG A 128 19.88 7.49 1.53
CA ARG A 128 21.20 6.83 1.46
C ARG A 128 21.33 5.65 2.42
N LEU A 129 20.71 5.73 3.60
CA LEU A 129 20.72 4.63 4.58
C LEU A 129 19.90 3.45 4.07
N ILE A 130 18.69 3.72 3.57
CA ILE A 130 17.82 2.71 2.94
C ILE A 130 18.49 2.09 1.71
N GLN A 131 19.13 2.91 0.86
CA GLN A 131 19.86 2.43 -0.32
C GLN A 131 21.02 1.51 0.09
N ASN A 132 21.82 1.86 1.11
CA ASN A 132 22.91 1.02 1.58
C ASN A 132 22.41 -0.35 2.08
N ASP A 133 21.31 -0.36 2.84
CA ASP A 133 20.72 -1.60 3.35
C ASP A 133 20.13 -2.47 2.24
N LEU A 134 19.51 -1.86 1.23
CA LEU A 134 18.92 -2.56 0.09
C LEU A 134 19.94 -2.97 -0.96
N GLN A 135 21.08 -2.29 -1.07
CA GLN A 135 22.05 -2.53 -2.14
C GLN A 135 22.56 -3.98 -2.14
N GLN A 136 22.74 -4.57 -0.97
CA GLN A 136 23.26 -5.93 -0.80
C GLN A 136 22.18 -7.03 -0.90
N GLN A 137 20.90 -6.66 -0.92
CA GLN A 137 19.79 -7.60 -0.93
C GLN A 137 19.34 -7.92 -2.35
N THR A 138 18.75 -9.09 -2.56
CA THR A 138 18.03 -9.41 -3.80
C THR A 138 16.60 -8.87 -3.70
N TRP A 139 16.23 -8.02 -4.65
CA TRP A 139 14.91 -7.41 -4.81
C TRP A 139 14.86 -6.71 -6.16
N SER A 140 13.66 -6.41 -6.65
CA SER A 140 13.43 -5.86 -7.98
C SER A 140 12.75 -4.49 -7.94
N TYR A 141 11.82 -4.31 -7.02
CA TYR A 141 10.97 -3.13 -6.96
C TYR A 141 10.81 -2.57 -5.55
N VAL A 142 10.57 -1.27 -5.45
CA VAL A 142 10.37 -0.58 -4.17
C VAL A 142 9.20 0.38 -4.26
N TRP A 143 8.43 0.44 -3.19
CA TRP A 143 7.32 1.35 -3.02
C TRP A 143 7.63 2.32 -1.90
N VAL A 144 7.57 3.61 -2.23
CA VAL A 144 7.70 4.72 -1.28
C VAL A 144 6.56 5.67 -1.57
N ASP A 145 5.79 6.09 -0.56
CA ASP A 145 4.64 6.98 -0.78
C ASP A 145 5.04 8.26 -1.56
N TRP A 146 6.15 8.90 -1.22
CA TRP A 146 6.62 10.10 -1.88
C TRP A 146 6.92 9.93 -3.37
N THR A 147 7.45 8.78 -3.75
CA THR A 147 7.92 8.51 -5.11
C THR A 147 6.88 7.76 -5.94
N CYS A 148 5.98 6.99 -5.32
CA CYS A 148 5.07 6.06 -6.01
C CYS A 148 3.60 6.50 -6.02
N ILE A 149 3.23 7.58 -5.31
CA ILE A 149 1.88 8.15 -5.40
C ILE A 149 1.92 9.66 -5.67
N PRO A 150 0.94 10.23 -6.40
CA PRO A 150 0.87 11.66 -6.62
C PRO A 150 0.83 12.47 -5.32
N GLN A 151 1.70 13.47 -5.22
CA GLN A 151 1.87 14.31 -4.03
C GLN A 151 1.40 15.74 -4.30
N SER A 152 0.97 16.47 -3.26
CA SER A 152 0.40 17.82 -3.37
C SER A 152 1.33 18.82 -4.11
N PRO A 153 0.82 19.73 -4.97
CA PRO A 153 -0.57 19.86 -5.40
C PRO A 153 -0.94 18.74 -6.39
N ARG A 154 -2.17 18.23 -6.25
CA ARG A 154 -2.72 17.17 -7.11
C ARG A 154 -3.85 17.72 -7.97
N ASN A 155 -3.89 17.32 -9.24
CA ASN A 155 -5.08 17.48 -10.07
C ASN A 155 -6.18 16.46 -9.67
N ASP A 156 -7.37 16.56 -10.26
CA ASP A 156 -8.51 15.73 -9.83
C ASP A 156 -8.32 14.23 -10.13
N LYS A 157 -7.61 13.88 -11.21
CA LYS A 157 -7.27 12.49 -11.57
C LYS A 157 -6.28 11.91 -10.56
N GLU A 158 -5.25 12.67 -10.22
CA GLU A 158 -4.26 12.32 -9.20
C GLU A 158 -4.88 12.16 -7.81
N LYS A 159 -5.83 13.04 -7.43
CA LYS A 159 -6.60 12.89 -6.18
C LYS A 159 -7.43 11.61 -6.17
N ALA A 160 -8.05 11.23 -7.29
CA ALA A 160 -8.81 9.99 -7.40
C ALA A 160 -7.90 8.77 -7.22
N TYR A 161 -6.77 8.72 -7.92
CA TYR A 161 -5.79 7.66 -7.77
C TYR A 161 -5.21 7.59 -6.35
N PHE A 162 -4.74 8.71 -5.80
CA PHE A 162 -4.19 8.77 -4.43
C PHE A 162 -5.16 8.20 -3.39
N ARG A 163 -6.45 8.55 -3.46
CA ARG A 163 -7.48 8.02 -2.56
C ARG A 163 -7.61 6.50 -2.65
N ARG A 164 -7.61 5.96 -3.87
CA ARG A 164 -7.64 4.50 -4.08
C ARG A 164 -6.38 3.82 -3.52
N VAL A 165 -5.22 4.45 -3.64
CA VAL A 165 -3.98 3.90 -3.06
C VAL A 165 -4.04 3.89 -1.55
N LEU A 166 -4.50 4.97 -0.90
CA LEU A 166 -4.66 4.97 0.56
C LEU A 166 -5.61 3.87 1.05
N GLN A 167 -6.70 3.61 0.31
CA GLN A 167 -7.65 2.53 0.64
C GLN A 167 -7.03 1.14 0.51
N THR A 168 -5.99 0.99 -0.30
CA THR A 168 -5.30 -0.27 -0.57
C THR A 168 -3.91 -0.36 0.09
N MET A 169 -3.55 0.62 0.92
CA MET A 169 -2.23 0.72 1.56
C MET A 169 -1.88 -0.52 2.39
N SER A 170 -2.86 -1.05 3.13
CA SER A 170 -2.70 -2.27 3.91
C SER A 170 -2.23 -3.43 3.03
N GLY A 171 -2.78 -3.55 1.82
CA GLY A 171 -2.36 -4.56 0.85
C GLY A 171 -0.91 -4.39 0.38
N ILE A 172 -0.43 -3.16 0.23
CA ILE A 172 0.97 -2.89 -0.14
C ILE A 172 1.91 -3.32 1.00
N ILE A 173 1.61 -2.89 2.23
CA ILE A 173 2.42 -3.18 3.42
C ILE A 173 2.46 -4.69 3.70
N ARG A 174 1.31 -5.38 3.67
CA ARG A 174 1.24 -6.82 3.96
C ARG A 174 2.02 -7.68 2.98
N ASN A 175 2.06 -7.28 1.71
CA ASN A 175 2.56 -8.10 0.62
C ASN A 175 4.00 -7.78 0.21
N SER A 176 4.53 -6.64 0.66
CA SER A 176 5.93 -6.25 0.41
C SER A 176 6.83 -6.63 1.59
N GLY A 177 8.13 -6.79 1.33
CA GLY A 177 9.15 -6.72 2.37
C GLY A 177 9.12 -5.34 3.01
N PHE A 178 9.53 -5.23 4.26
CA PHE A 178 9.43 -3.97 5.00
C PHE A 178 10.81 -3.45 5.34
N ILE A 179 11.09 -2.23 4.90
CA ILE A 179 12.30 -1.51 5.29
C ILE A 179 11.91 -0.14 5.82
N TYR A 180 12.69 0.32 6.79
CA TYR A 180 12.41 1.56 7.47
C TYR A 180 13.70 2.24 7.88
N TYR A 181 13.57 3.54 8.14
CA TYR A 181 14.57 4.30 8.88
C TYR A 181 13.84 5.42 9.61
N TYR A 182 13.93 5.44 10.94
CA TYR A 182 13.26 6.46 11.75
C TYR A 182 14.25 7.33 12.53
N PRO A 183 13.93 8.61 12.75
CA PRO A 183 14.61 9.41 13.76
C PRO A 183 14.35 8.85 15.17
N PRO A 184 14.97 9.41 16.22
CA PRO A 184 14.50 9.20 17.58
C PRO A 184 12.97 9.34 17.68
N PHE A 185 12.37 8.52 18.54
CA PHE A 185 10.93 8.29 18.56
C PHE A 185 10.08 9.58 18.52
N GLU A 186 9.15 9.60 17.56
CA GLU A 186 8.09 10.60 17.45
C GLU A 186 6.77 9.89 17.15
N ALA A 187 5.72 10.19 17.93
CA ALA A 187 4.44 9.48 17.90
C ALA A 187 3.58 9.78 16.64
N ARG A 188 3.99 9.26 15.48
CA ARG A 188 3.27 9.34 14.20
C ARG A 188 2.38 8.11 14.01
N LEU A 189 1.08 8.35 13.88
CA LEU A 189 0.12 7.25 13.83
C LEU A 189 0.23 6.41 12.54
N TRP A 190 0.54 7.02 11.40
CA TRP A 190 0.80 6.29 10.15
C TRP A 190 1.96 5.29 10.29
N ILE A 191 3.08 5.70 10.90
CA ILE A 191 4.22 4.81 11.14
C ILE A 191 3.83 3.66 12.09
N LEU A 192 3.13 3.96 13.20
CA LEU A 192 2.65 2.91 14.10
C LEU A 192 1.74 1.92 13.36
N TYR A 193 0.84 2.42 12.51
CA TYR A 193 -0.03 1.57 11.71
C TYR A 193 0.75 0.70 10.73
N GLU A 194 1.74 1.25 10.03
CA GLU A 194 2.59 0.51 9.10
C GLU A 194 3.36 -0.61 9.80
N VAL A 195 3.94 -0.32 10.98
CA VAL A 195 4.62 -1.32 11.81
C VAL A 195 3.63 -2.38 12.31
N ALA A 196 2.44 -1.98 12.79
CA ALA A 196 1.42 -2.91 13.26
C ALA A 196 0.91 -3.83 12.14
N GLU A 197 0.59 -3.25 10.98
CA GLU A 197 0.14 -3.99 9.79
C GLU A 197 1.20 -5.00 9.37
N TYR A 198 2.47 -4.63 9.29
CA TYR A 198 3.52 -5.58 8.92
C TYR A 198 3.71 -6.68 9.98
N THR A 199 3.89 -6.30 11.25
CA THR A 199 4.23 -7.24 12.33
C THR A 199 3.09 -8.21 12.69
N LEU A 200 1.83 -7.76 12.65
CA LEU A 200 0.68 -8.60 13.00
C LEU A 200 0.14 -9.42 11.82
N THR A 201 0.71 -9.27 10.63
CA THR A 201 0.30 -10.01 9.41
C THR A 201 1.44 -10.80 8.77
N SER A 202 2.56 -10.92 9.48
CA SER A 202 3.75 -11.65 9.08
C SER A 202 4.04 -12.81 10.02
N GLU A 203 4.45 -13.95 9.45
CA GLU A 203 5.07 -15.05 10.20
C GLU A 203 6.54 -14.77 10.55
N SER A 204 7.18 -13.85 9.83
CA SER A 204 8.58 -13.50 10.02
C SER A 204 8.71 -12.46 11.12
N GLU A 205 9.60 -12.73 12.08
CA GLU A 205 9.96 -11.74 13.08
C GLU A 205 10.65 -10.55 12.41
N LEU A 206 10.14 -9.35 12.67
CA LEU A 206 10.79 -8.11 12.28
C LEU A 206 12.00 -7.91 13.20
N TYR A 207 13.20 -7.79 12.63
CA TYR A 207 14.39 -7.49 13.40
C TYR A 207 14.24 -6.11 14.06
N VAL A 208 14.16 -6.08 15.39
CA VAL A 208 13.91 -4.84 16.15
C VAL A 208 15.22 -4.09 16.35
N THR A 209 15.40 -3.02 15.58
CA THR A 209 16.45 -2.02 15.80
C THR A 209 16.01 -0.96 16.81
N GLU A 210 16.97 -0.19 17.34
CA GLU A 210 16.70 0.89 18.30
C GLU A 210 15.68 1.91 17.80
N ASP A 211 15.68 2.25 16.51
CA ASP A 211 14.74 3.22 15.92
C ASP A 211 13.32 2.68 15.72
N LEU A 212 13.15 1.35 15.77
CA LEU A 212 11.86 0.67 15.64
C LEU A 212 11.27 0.24 16.99
N LYS A 213 12.13 0.12 18.01
CA LYS A 213 11.82 -0.52 19.29
C LYS A 213 10.55 0.03 19.94
N GLU A 214 10.45 1.35 20.10
CA GLU A 214 9.29 1.99 20.73
C GLU A 214 7.99 1.68 19.98
N PHE A 215 7.99 1.72 18.64
CA PHE A 215 6.80 1.37 17.86
C PHE A 215 6.40 -0.09 18.09
N THR A 216 7.35 -1.02 18.08
CA THR A 216 7.04 -2.45 18.32
C THR A 216 6.55 -2.71 19.75
N ASP A 217 7.10 -2.01 20.73
CA ASP A 217 6.64 -2.11 22.12
C ASP A 217 5.23 -1.54 22.26
N HIS A 218 4.91 -0.44 21.57
CA HIS A 218 3.55 0.09 21.53
C HIS A 218 2.58 -0.84 20.78
N VAL A 219 3.00 -1.56 19.74
CA VAL A 219 2.17 -2.61 19.11
C VAL A 219 1.85 -3.73 20.10
N LYS A 220 2.85 -4.22 20.85
CA LYS A 220 2.63 -5.22 21.91
C LYS A 220 1.69 -4.68 23.00
N GLU A 221 1.86 -3.42 23.39
CA GLU A 221 0.99 -2.75 24.33
C GLU A 221 -0.46 -2.69 23.82
N MET A 222 -0.70 -2.32 22.55
CA MET A 222 -2.04 -2.31 21.97
C MET A 222 -2.71 -3.69 22.06
N VAL A 223 -1.97 -4.78 21.88
CA VAL A 223 -2.50 -6.14 22.05
C VAL A 223 -2.91 -6.44 23.50
N GLN A 224 -2.16 -5.91 24.47
CA GLN A 224 -2.40 -6.15 25.89
C GLN A 224 -3.52 -5.27 26.48
N VAL A 225 -3.46 -3.96 26.24
CA VAL A 225 -4.35 -2.97 26.89
C VAL A 225 -5.37 -2.35 25.93
N GLY A 226 -5.18 -2.47 24.62
CA GLY A 226 -6.05 -1.90 23.60
C GLY A 226 -5.43 -0.70 22.87
N VAL A 227 -5.95 -0.43 21.66
CA VAL A 227 -5.44 0.61 20.76
C VAL A 227 -5.56 2.00 21.38
N ARG A 228 -6.78 2.47 21.68
CA ARG A 228 -7.03 3.85 22.14
C ARG A 228 -6.25 4.23 23.41
N PRO A 229 -6.23 3.42 24.49
CA PRO A 229 -5.44 3.74 25.68
C PRO A 229 -3.93 3.90 25.37
N THR A 230 -3.40 3.09 24.46
CA THR A 230 -2.00 3.16 24.02
C THR A 230 -1.75 4.44 23.23
N LEU A 231 -2.63 4.77 22.27
CA LEU A 231 -2.52 5.97 21.45
C LEU A 231 -2.58 7.25 22.29
N GLU A 232 -3.46 7.29 23.28
CA GLU A 232 -3.61 8.43 24.21
C GLU A 232 -2.39 8.59 25.12
N ARG A 233 -1.92 7.48 25.71
CA ARG A 233 -0.75 7.47 26.60
C ARG A 233 0.51 8.00 25.92
N HIS A 234 0.75 7.56 24.69
CA HIS A 234 1.95 7.91 23.92
C HIS A 234 1.75 9.10 22.97
N GLN A 235 0.58 9.75 23.06
CA GLN A 235 0.26 10.98 22.33
C GLN A 235 0.42 10.86 20.80
N TYR A 236 -0.03 9.75 20.22
CA TYR A 236 0.01 9.53 18.77
C TYR A 236 -0.85 10.53 17.99
N LYS A 237 -0.30 11.06 16.89
CA LYS A 237 -0.91 12.13 16.08
C LYS A 237 -0.93 11.77 14.59
N CYS A 238 -1.95 12.28 13.91
CA CYS A 238 -2.02 12.40 12.45
C CYS A 238 -1.92 13.86 12.04
N THR A 239 -1.33 14.13 10.88
CA THR A 239 -1.37 15.48 10.29
C THR A 239 -2.77 15.81 9.78
N TYR A 240 -3.53 14.80 9.34
CA TYR A 240 -4.91 14.93 8.88
C TYR A 240 -5.82 14.09 9.77
N GLU A 241 -6.75 14.73 10.49
CA GLU A 241 -7.58 14.02 11.48
C GLU A 241 -8.47 12.91 10.91
N PRO A 242 -9.07 13.03 9.70
CA PRO A 242 -9.81 11.91 9.13
C PRO A 242 -8.97 10.64 8.89
N ASP A 243 -7.64 10.76 8.73
CA ASP A 243 -6.77 9.59 8.69
C ASP A 243 -6.75 8.88 10.05
N LYS A 244 -6.83 9.62 11.16
CA LYS A 244 -6.79 9.05 12.50
C LYS A 244 -7.92 8.05 12.72
N ASP A 245 -9.16 8.40 12.36
CA ASP A 245 -10.30 7.51 12.50
C ASP A 245 -10.16 6.28 11.60
N PHE A 246 -9.70 6.47 10.36
CA PHE A 246 -9.42 5.38 9.42
C PHE A 246 -8.37 4.40 9.97
N LEU A 247 -7.26 4.92 10.51
CA LEU A 247 -6.17 4.11 11.05
C LEU A 247 -6.56 3.41 12.35
N ILE A 248 -7.34 4.05 13.22
CA ILE A 248 -7.84 3.43 14.45
C ILE A 248 -8.71 2.21 14.12
N SER A 249 -9.61 2.31 13.14
CA SER A 249 -10.41 1.16 12.69
C SER A 249 -9.55 -0.02 12.27
N TRP A 250 -8.51 0.21 11.45
CA TRP A 250 -7.60 -0.84 11.02
C TRP A 250 -6.80 -1.44 12.19
N LEU A 251 -6.22 -0.59 13.05
CA LEU A 251 -5.46 -1.03 14.23
C LEU A 251 -6.31 -1.87 15.17
N GLU A 252 -7.55 -1.46 15.43
CA GLU A 252 -8.43 -2.20 16.35
C GLU A 252 -8.85 -3.55 15.76
N VAL A 253 -9.06 -3.66 14.45
CA VAL A 253 -9.31 -4.96 13.80
C VAL A 253 -8.08 -5.85 13.91
N LEU A 254 -6.89 -5.36 13.55
CA LEU A 254 -5.63 -6.12 13.66
C LEU A 254 -5.40 -6.66 15.07
N VAL A 255 -5.49 -5.78 16.07
CA VAL A 255 -5.31 -6.12 17.48
C VAL A 255 -6.38 -7.09 17.97
N LEU A 256 -7.63 -6.91 17.55
CA LEU A 256 -8.72 -7.79 17.93
C LEU A 256 -8.49 -9.21 17.41
N LEU A 257 -8.10 -9.38 16.14
CA LEU A 257 -7.83 -10.70 15.57
C LEU A 257 -6.68 -11.39 16.30
N GLN A 258 -5.61 -10.64 16.64
CA GLN A 258 -4.50 -11.17 17.42
C GLN A 258 -4.93 -11.65 18.82
N ARG A 259 -5.79 -10.87 19.51
CA ARG A 259 -6.31 -11.23 20.83
C ARG A 259 -7.28 -12.42 20.81
N LEU A 260 -7.92 -12.65 19.67
CA LEU A 260 -8.79 -13.80 19.44
C LEU A 260 -8.03 -15.03 18.97
N HIS A 261 -6.70 -14.93 18.83
CA HIS A 261 -5.82 -16.00 18.37
C HIS A 261 -6.24 -16.55 17.00
N VAL A 262 -6.74 -15.68 16.12
CA VAL A 262 -6.94 -16.03 14.71
C VAL A 262 -5.56 -16.26 14.10
N ASP A 263 -5.41 -17.37 13.39
CA ASP A 263 -4.15 -17.70 12.74
C ASP A 263 -3.78 -16.65 11.67
N ILE A 264 -2.51 -16.61 11.28
CA ILE A 264 -2.01 -15.58 10.37
C ILE A 264 -2.66 -15.65 8.98
N GLN A 265 -3.05 -16.84 8.51
CA GLN A 265 -3.75 -17.03 7.25
C GLN A 265 -5.17 -16.46 7.35
N GLY A 266 -5.90 -16.75 8.44
CA GLY A 266 -7.22 -16.18 8.71
C GLY A 266 -7.18 -14.66 8.84
N VAL A 267 -6.18 -14.11 9.53
CA VAL A 267 -5.94 -12.66 9.63
C VAL A 267 -5.78 -12.07 8.23
N ARG A 268 -4.86 -12.61 7.42
CA ARG A 268 -4.59 -12.09 6.07
C ARG A 268 -5.81 -12.18 5.16
N GLN A 269 -6.54 -13.29 5.18
CA GLN A 269 -7.74 -13.46 4.37
C GLN A 269 -8.84 -12.43 4.70
N LEU A 270 -9.07 -12.15 5.99
CA LEU A 270 -10.04 -11.13 6.39
C LEU A 270 -9.59 -9.74 5.99
N LEU A 271 -8.33 -9.39 6.26
CA LEU A 271 -7.81 -8.07 5.94
C LEU A 271 -7.74 -7.85 4.43
N ASP A 272 -7.39 -8.86 3.64
CA ASP A 272 -7.48 -8.80 2.17
C ASP A 272 -8.92 -8.56 1.73
N SER A 273 -9.90 -9.26 2.32
CA SER A 273 -11.31 -9.02 2.02
C SER A 273 -11.73 -7.59 2.37
N LEU A 274 -11.27 -7.04 3.49
CA LEU A 274 -11.52 -5.64 3.89
C LEU A 274 -10.87 -4.61 2.96
N THR A 275 -9.67 -4.92 2.46
CA THR A 275 -8.90 -4.08 1.53
C THR A 275 -9.53 -4.08 0.13
N TRP A 276 -9.85 -5.27 -0.40
CA TRP A 276 -10.28 -5.45 -1.79
C TRP A 276 -11.78 -5.31 -2.02
N HIS A 277 -12.57 -5.39 -0.94
CA HIS A 277 -14.01 -5.13 -0.98
C HIS A 277 -14.37 -3.94 -0.07
N PRO A 278 -13.91 -2.72 -0.40
CA PRO A 278 -14.06 -1.55 0.47
C PRO A 278 -15.52 -1.15 0.73
N PHE A 279 -16.45 -1.62 -0.11
CA PHE A 279 -17.89 -1.33 -0.01
C PHE A 279 -18.71 -2.47 0.58
N ALA A 280 -18.09 -3.64 0.84
CA ALA A 280 -18.80 -4.76 1.45
C ALA A 280 -19.25 -4.38 2.87
N LYS A 281 -20.56 -4.39 3.10
CA LYS A 281 -21.12 -4.11 4.43
C LYS A 281 -20.76 -5.20 5.42
N GLN A 282 -20.83 -6.45 4.96
CA GLN A 282 -20.56 -7.64 5.73
C GLN A 282 -19.63 -8.56 4.95
N LEU A 283 -18.66 -9.14 5.65
CA LEU A 283 -17.77 -10.18 5.17
C LEU A 283 -18.00 -11.43 6.01
N ILE A 284 -18.06 -12.60 5.38
CA ILE A 284 -18.27 -13.89 6.06
C ILE A 284 -17.18 -14.85 5.58
N MET A 285 -16.50 -15.49 6.53
CA MET A 285 -15.43 -16.47 6.30
C MET A 285 -15.65 -17.72 7.13
N THR A 286 -15.25 -18.87 6.61
CA THR A 286 -15.50 -20.20 7.22
C THR A 286 -14.25 -21.04 7.48
N THR A 287 -13.06 -20.50 7.20
CA THR A 287 -11.80 -21.25 7.18
C THR A 287 -11.35 -21.78 8.56
N GLU A 288 -11.72 -21.12 9.65
CA GLU A 288 -11.42 -21.55 11.05
C GLU A 288 -12.62 -21.39 12.00
N GLY A 289 -13.81 -21.71 11.49
CA GLY A 289 -15.08 -21.38 12.13
C GLY A 289 -15.77 -20.22 11.43
N ILE A 290 -16.92 -19.80 11.95
CA ILE A 290 -17.70 -18.71 11.33
C ILE A 290 -17.19 -17.38 11.87
N LEU A 291 -16.49 -16.65 11.01
CA LEU A 291 -16.09 -15.27 11.22
C LEU A 291 -16.98 -14.36 10.37
N GLU A 292 -17.67 -13.41 11.01
CA GLU A 292 -18.45 -12.37 10.34
C GLU A 292 -17.91 -11.00 10.73
N CYS A 293 -17.64 -10.13 9.77
CA CYS A 293 -17.19 -8.77 10.00
C CYS A 293 -18.16 -7.77 9.38
N SER A 294 -18.76 -6.91 10.20
CA SER A 294 -19.61 -5.79 9.79
C SER A 294 -18.80 -4.49 9.91
N ARG A 295 -18.13 -4.09 8.83
CA ARG A 295 -17.10 -3.03 8.87
C ARG A 295 -17.64 -1.65 9.29
N PHE A 296 -18.86 -1.32 8.86
CA PHE A 296 -19.44 0.02 9.06
C PHE A 296 -20.26 0.12 10.34
N GLU A 297 -20.52 -1.03 10.97
CA GLU A 297 -21.18 -1.15 12.25
C GLU A 297 -20.17 -1.43 13.38
N GLY A 298 -18.92 -1.75 13.04
CA GLY A 298 -17.86 -2.00 14.01
C GLY A 298 -18.02 -3.30 14.78
N ASN A 299 -18.55 -4.35 14.13
CA ASN A 299 -18.78 -5.65 14.78
C ASN A 299 -17.96 -6.76 14.12
N LEU A 300 -17.38 -7.62 14.93
CA LEU A 300 -16.75 -8.87 14.53
C LEU A 300 -17.40 -10.01 15.33
N ILE A 301 -17.95 -11.02 14.66
CA ILE A 301 -18.50 -12.21 15.29
C ILE A 301 -17.58 -13.38 14.98
N LEU A 302 -17.05 -14.03 16.00
CA LEU A 302 -16.26 -15.24 15.85
C LEU A 302 -16.91 -16.34 16.70
N ASN A 303 -17.31 -17.44 16.08
CA ASN A 303 -17.92 -18.58 16.78
C ASN A 303 -19.09 -18.17 17.70
N ARG A 304 -19.96 -17.28 17.19
CA ARG A 304 -21.13 -16.69 17.87
C ARG A 304 -20.82 -15.70 19.01
N GLN A 305 -19.55 -15.42 19.28
CA GLN A 305 -19.16 -14.36 20.21
C GLN A 305 -18.99 -13.04 19.45
N ARG A 306 -19.65 -11.99 19.94
CA ARG A 306 -19.56 -10.65 19.34
C ARG A 306 -18.47 -9.84 20.04
N HIS A 307 -17.64 -9.22 19.21
CA HIS A 307 -16.62 -8.26 19.57
C HIS A 307 -16.86 -6.95 18.80
N THR A 308 -16.37 -5.85 19.34
CA THR A 308 -16.58 -4.51 18.77
C THR A 308 -15.27 -3.80 18.49
N PHE A 309 -15.26 -3.00 17.43
CA PHE A 309 -14.18 -2.10 17.06
C PHE A 309 -14.77 -0.80 16.50
N THR A 310 -13.93 0.20 16.29
CA THR A 310 -14.30 1.50 15.73
C THR A 310 -14.75 1.31 14.30
N PRO A 311 -16.02 1.63 13.95
CA PRO A 311 -16.52 1.46 12.59
C PRO A 311 -15.66 2.18 11.56
N PHE A 312 -15.41 1.54 10.43
CA PHE A 312 -14.68 2.19 9.33
C PHE A 312 -15.47 3.40 8.83
N PRO A 313 -14.79 4.53 8.53
CA PRO A 313 -15.46 5.67 7.92
C PRO A 313 -16.06 5.24 6.57
N ARG A 314 -17.31 5.66 6.31
CA ARG A 314 -17.94 5.47 5.01
C ARG A 314 -17.24 6.38 4.02
N LEU A 315 -16.60 5.77 3.02
CA LEU A 315 -15.79 6.49 2.02
C LEU A 315 -16.62 7.47 1.18
N GLU A 316 -17.93 7.21 1.04
CA GLU A 316 -18.92 8.12 0.44
C GLU A 316 -19.04 9.48 1.18
N ILE A 317 -18.58 9.57 2.43
CA ILE A 317 -18.76 10.72 3.34
C ILE A 317 -17.42 11.42 3.64
N TRP A 318 -16.30 11.00 3.03
CA TRP A 318 -15.06 11.77 3.18
C TRP A 318 -15.29 13.19 2.61
N PRO A 319 -14.98 14.29 3.32
CA PRO A 319 -15.56 15.64 3.10
C PRO A 319 -15.53 16.21 1.67
N GLU A 320 -14.74 15.63 0.77
CA GLU A 320 -14.70 15.98 -0.66
C GLU A 320 -15.75 15.24 -1.54
N HIS A 321 -16.57 14.33 -0.99
CA HIS A 321 -17.49 13.44 -1.75
C HIS A 321 -18.94 13.93 -1.88
N SER A 322 -19.27 15.19 -1.60
CA SER A 322 -20.65 15.67 -1.70
C SER A 322 -21.20 15.87 -3.13
N ARG A 323 -20.57 15.30 -4.17
CA ARG A 323 -21.11 15.30 -5.53
C ARG A 323 -20.93 13.94 -6.22
N ASN A 324 -22.03 13.18 -6.24
CA ASN A 324 -22.34 12.10 -7.19
C ASN A 324 -21.73 10.71 -6.95
N ILE A 325 -22.41 9.86 -6.17
CA ILE A 325 -22.35 8.39 -6.35
C ILE A 325 -23.80 7.84 -6.40
N PRO A 326 -24.19 7.09 -7.45
CA PRO A 326 -25.50 6.42 -7.54
C PRO A 326 -25.64 5.22 -6.59
N THR A 327 -26.85 5.01 -6.09
CA THR A 327 -27.22 4.20 -4.91
C THR A 327 -27.28 2.67 -5.12
N GLU A 328 -26.95 2.14 -6.30
CA GLU A 328 -27.47 0.82 -6.73
C GLU A 328 -26.54 -0.40 -6.59
N LEU A 329 -25.32 -0.29 -6.06
CA LEU A 329 -24.45 -1.46 -5.81
C LEU A 329 -24.37 -1.76 -4.30
N ARG A 330 -25.37 -2.44 -3.74
CA ARG A 330 -25.52 -2.61 -2.29
C ARG A 330 -25.70 -4.03 -1.75
N ASP A 331 -25.58 -5.06 -2.58
CA ASP A 331 -25.89 -6.44 -2.18
C ASP A 331 -24.70 -7.39 -2.18
N SER A 332 -24.76 -8.31 -1.21
CA SER A 332 -23.74 -9.19 -0.64
C SER A 332 -22.99 -10.07 -1.65
N VAL A 333 -21.67 -10.20 -1.51
CA VAL A 333 -20.85 -11.16 -2.25
C VAL A 333 -20.42 -12.29 -1.32
N PRO A 334 -20.82 -13.56 -1.55
CA PRO A 334 -20.23 -14.70 -0.87
C PRO A 334 -18.88 -15.05 -1.52
N ILE A 335 -17.81 -15.14 -0.73
CA ILE A 335 -16.48 -15.52 -1.21
C ILE A 335 -16.22 -16.98 -0.84
N SER A 336 -16.35 -17.90 -1.81
CA SER A 336 -15.77 -19.24 -1.73
C SER A 336 -14.67 -19.35 -2.78
N GLY A 337 -13.42 -19.26 -2.37
CA GLY A 337 -12.26 -19.44 -3.22
C GLY A 337 -11.03 -19.74 -2.38
N THR A 338 -10.70 -21.02 -2.21
CA THR A 338 -9.45 -21.46 -1.60
C THR A 338 -8.32 -21.23 -2.59
N TRP A 339 -7.50 -20.20 -2.34
CA TRP A 339 -6.21 -20.02 -3.00
C TRP A 339 -5.14 -20.64 -2.12
N GLY A 340 -4.49 -21.68 -2.62
CA GLY A 340 -3.38 -22.34 -1.93
C GLY A 340 -2.15 -21.44 -1.92
N PHE A 341 -1.67 -21.08 -0.74
CA PHE A 341 -0.39 -20.41 -0.56
C PHE A 341 0.72 -21.46 -0.48
N ALA A 342 1.82 -21.25 -1.22
CA ALA A 342 3.06 -22.00 -1.01
C ALA A 342 3.81 -21.38 0.19
N PRO A 343 4.34 -22.17 1.12
CA PRO A 343 5.13 -21.66 2.23
C PRO A 343 6.50 -21.17 1.74
N SER A 344 6.87 -19.94 2.12
CA SER A 344 8.19 -19.36 1.81
C SER A 344 9.19 -19.69 2.92
N GLU A 345 10.22 -20.50 2.61
CA GLU A 345 11.41 -20.62 3.45
C GLU A 345 12.26 -19.35 3.35
N THR A 346 12.58 -18.72 4.49
CA THR A 346 13.54 -17.61 4.56
C THR A 346 14.89 -18.09 5.11
N GLN A 347 15.97 -17.66 4.44
CA GLN A 347 17.33 -17.82 4.95
C GLN A 347 17.69 -16.71 5.95
N PRO A 348 18.39 -17.02 7.05
CA PRO A 348 18.95 -16.01 7.94
C PRO A 348 20.22 -15.39 7.33
N ARG A 349 20.43 -14.09 7.54
CA ARG A 349 21.70 -13.40 7.20
C ARG A 349 22.86 -13.94 8.05
N PRO A 350 24.11 -13.88 7.56
CA PRO A 350 25.29 -14.15 8.38
C PRO A 350 25.54 -13.00 9.36
N SER A 351 25.83 -13.34 10.61
CA SER A 351 26.29 -12.42 11.65
C SER A 351 27.67 -11.82 11.33
N SER A 352 27.78 -10.49 11.46
CA SER A 352 29.05 -9.77 11.55
C SER A 352 29.70 -9.95 12.92
#